data_AF-A0A9D4U0E6-F1
#
_entry.id   AF-A0A9D4U0E6-F1
#
_cell.length_a   1.000
_cell.length_b   1.000
_cell.length_c   1.000
_cell.angle_alpha   90.00
_cell.angle_beta   90.00
_cell.angle_gamma   90.00
#
_symmetry.space_group_name_H-M   'P 1'
#
loop_
_entity.id
_entity.type
_entity.pdbx_description
1 polymer ?
#
loop_
_entity_poly.entity_id
_entity_poly.type
_entity_poly.pdbx_seq_one_letter_code
_entity_poly.pdbx_strand_id
1 'polypeptide(L)'
;MRASPVAGPGACKAQALRSAAPQRLAAARRSLQCRASAQAEDLLTKGRAKYDGGDRMGALRFWEQALDKEPTQEQRLVALFNAACVHASFGDLELAQIPLKDALYGGLDFQAAMAQQDARFVKLRASAQVLIQLRRFSEQVQRTRAAAPSAPPAYARSGRGASSSSSESRGGGGKGILGRDMSEALSTDAETIDASIGGIIKRVLVLLLALTGLGTALFYLGLKYAFVDSPY
;
A
#
# COMPACT_ATOMS: atom_id res chain seq x y z
N MET A 1 75.57 41.56 -4.61
CA MET A 1 74.67 41.45 -5.77
C MET A 1 74.58 39.97 -6.15
N ARG A 2 73.47 39.30 -5.78
CA ARG A 2 72.48 38.65 -6.68
C ARG A 2 73.10 37.56 -7.58
N ALA A 3 73.01 36.28 -7.21
CA ALA A 3 71.87 35.36 -7.39
C ALA A 3 71.56 35.04 -8.87
N SER A 4 71.85 33.81 -9.30
CA SER A 4 70.82 32.79 -9.61
C SER A 4 71.41 31.57 -10.37
N PRO A 5 70.96 30.34 -10.06
CA PRO A 5 71.19 29.13 -10.85
C PRO A 5 70.07 28.90 -11.89
N VAL A 6 70.41 28.33 -13.05
CA VAL A 6 69.46 27.96 -14.11
C VAL A 6 69.04 26.50 -13.94
N ALA A 7 67.73 26.29 -13.75
CA ALA A 7 67.05 25.02 -13.65
C ALA A 7 66.74 24.41 -15.03
N GLY A 8 66.90 23.09 -15.17
CA GLY A 8 66.53 22.33 -16.36
C GLY A 8 65.03 21.98 -16.40
N PRO A 9 64.37 21.96 -17.58
CA PRO A 9 62.98 21.55 -17.70
C PRO A 9 62.84 20.07 -18.07
N GLY A 10 61.76 19.42 -17.60
CA GLY A 10 61.10 18.43 -18.46
C GLY A 10 60.71 17.05 -17.89
N ALA A 11 60.58 16.87 -16.57
CA ALA A 11 59.85 15.72 -16.03
C ALA A 11 58.34 16.02 -15.99
N CYS A 12 57.62 15.84 -17.10
CA CYS A 12 56.16 15.96 -17.11
C CYS A 12 55.51 15.08 -18.17
N LYS A 13 55.47 13.76 -17.93
CA LYS A 13 54.64 12.81 -18.70
C LYS A 13 54.09 11.67 -17.84
N ALA A 14 53.77 11.92 -16.57
CA ALA A 14 53.26 10.91 -15.64
C ALA A 14 51.99 11.35 -14.89
N GLN A 15 51.14 12.21 -15.49
CA GLN A 15 49.86 12.62 -14.94
C GLN A 15 48.75 12.54 -16.00
N ALA A 16 48.46 11.35 -16.53
CA ALA A 16 47.27 11.15 -17.37
C ALA A 16 46.59 9.79 -17.17
N LEU A 17 47.00 8.98 -16.18
CA LEU A 17 46.47 7.62 -15.98
C LEU A 17 45.74 7.40 -14.65
N ARG A 18 45.50 8.44 -13.85
CA ARG A 18 44.89 8.30 -12.51
C ARG A 18 43.41 8.72 -12.38
N SER A 19 42.77 9.21 -13.45
CA SER A 19 41.38 9.70 -13.39
C SER A 19 40.32 8.76 -14.01
N ALA A 20 40.71 7.64 -14.63
CA ALA A 20 39.77 6.76 -15.36
C ALA A 20 39.10 5.65 -14.51
N ALA A 21 39.63 5.35 -13.32
CA ALA A 21 39.13 4.27 -12.47
C ALA A 21 37.71 4.47 -11.89
N PRO A 22 37.30 5.67 -11.41
CA PRO A 22 35.97 5.82 -10.80
C PRO A 22 34.82 5.80 -11.83
N GLN A 23 35.08 6.16 -13.08
CA GLN A 23 34.06 6.21 -14.12
C GLN A 23 33.67 4.83 -14.66
N ARG A 24 34.63 3.89 -14.77
CA ARG A 24 34.35 2.52 -15.23
C ARG A 24 33.53 1.71 -14.23
N LEU A 25 33.77 1.89 -12.93
CA LEU A 25 33.00 1.25 -11.87
C LEU A 25 31.56 1.80 -11.77
N ALA A 26 31.39 3.11 -11.98
CA ALA A 26 30.07 3.73 -12.03
C ALA A 26 29.25 3.27 -13.25
N ALA A 27 29.88 3.15 -14.42
CA ALA A 27 29.22 2.65 -15.63
C ALA A 27 28.81 1.16 -15.49
N ALA A 28 29.68 0.32 -14.93
CA ALA A 28 29.38 -1.08 -14.67
C ALA A 28 28.22 -1.23 -13.67
N ARG A 29 28.22 -0.47 -12.57
CA ARG A 29 27.11 -0.49 -11.58
C ARG A 29 25.78 -0.04 -12.18
N ARG A 30 25.77 1.01 -13.01
CA ARG A 30 24.56 1.45 -13.73
C ARG A 30 24.05 0.38 -14.69
N SER A 31 24.94 -0.28 -15.43
CA SER A 31 24.54 -1.36 -16.35
C SER A 31 23.94 -2.58 -15.63
N LEU A 32 24.44 -2.90 -14.43
CA LEU A 32 23.91 -3.97 -13.59
C LEU A 32 22.54 -3.61 -13.00
N GLN A 33 22.37 -2.36 -12.55
CA GLN A 33 21.07 -1.86 -12.09
C GLN A 33 20.03 -1.86 -13.21
N CYS A 34 20.39 -1.45 -14.43
CA CYS A 34 19.48 -1.50 -15.58
C CYS A 34 19.06 -2.94 -15.93
N ARG A 35 19.97 -3.91 -15.77
CA ARG A 35 19.66 -5.32 -16.02
C ARG A 35 18.79 -5.93 -14.92
N ALA A 36 19.04 -5.58 -13.66
CA ALA A 36 18.23 -6.01 -12.53
C ALA A 36 16.80 -5.44 -12.61
N SER A 37 16.67 -4.14 -12.93
CA SER A 37 15.37 -3.51 -13.13
C SER A 37 14.59 -4.07 -14.32
N ALA A 38 15.27 -4.47 -15.39
CA ALA A 38 14.62 -5.12 -16.53
C ALA A 38 14.10 -6.53 -16.15
N GLN A 39 14.87 -7.29 -15.37
CA GLN A 39 14.41 -8.59 -14.86
C GLN A 39 13.21 -8.44 -13.92
N ALA A 40 13.19 -7.42 -13.06
CA ALA A 40 12.04 -7.13 -12.21
C ALA A 40 10.79 -6.77 -13.03
N GLU A 41 10.95 -6.02 -14.12
CA GLU A 41 9.86 -5.68 -15.03
C GLU A 41 9.27 -6.89 -15.77
N ASP A 42 10.13 -7.80 -16.23
CA ASP A 42 9.72 -9.09 -16.80
C ASP A 42 8.91 -9.94 -15.80
N LEU A 43 9.26 -9.89 -14.52
CA LEU A 43 8.52 -10.60 -13.47
C LEU A 43 7.18 -9.91 -13.16
N LEU A 44 7.14 -8.58 -13.16
CA LEU A 44 5.90 -7.80 -12.98
C LEU A 44 4.88 -8.09 -14.09
N THR A 45 5.34 -8.12 -15.35
CA THR A 45 4.50 -8.43 -16.51
C THR A 45 3.99 -9.87 -16.50
N LYS A 46 4.84 -10.85 -16.15
CA LYS A 46 4.43 -12.25 -15.95
C LYS A 46 3.41 -12.40 -14.82
N GLY A 47 3.63 -11.73 -13.70
CA GLY A 47 2.70 -11.73 -12.57
C GLY A 47 1.33 -11.16 -12.96
N ARG A 48 1.32 -10.05 -13.70
CA ARG A 48 0.08 -9.47 -14.26
C ARG A 48 -0.66 -10.46 -15.17
N ALA A 49 0.04 -11.05 -16.14
CA ALA A 49 -0.59 -12.01 -17.06
C ALA A 49 -1.23 -13.19 -16.30
N LYS A 50 -0.57 -13.68 -15.24
CA LYS A 50 -1.15 -14.71 -14.37
C LYS A 50 -2.36 -14.23 -13.56
N TYR A 51 -2.31 -13.02 -13.03
CA TYR A 51 -3.43 -12.44 -12.29
C TYR A 51 -4.66 -12.28 -13.19
N ASP A 52 -4.47 -11.78 -14.40
CA ASP A 52 -5.54 -11.62 -15.40
C ASP A 52 -6.08 -12.98 -15.87
N GLY A 53 -5.21 -13.99 -15.92
CA GLY A 53 -5.58 -15.40 -16.13
C GLY A 53 -6.26 -16.09 -14.93
N GLY A 54 -6.41 -15.41 -13.79
CA GLY A 54 -7.07 -15.93 -12.59
C GLY A 54 -6.16 -16.66 -11.59
N ASP A 55 -4.88 -16.90 -11.92
CA ASP A 55 -3.89 -17.48 -11.00
C ASP A 55 -3.26 -16.39 -10.10
N ARG A 56 -3.99 -16.05 -9.04
CA ARG A 56 -3.62 -14.96 -8.11
C ARG A 56 -2.42 -15.31 -7.24
N MET A 57 -2.30 -16.55 -6.78
CA MET A 57 -1.15 -16.99 -5.97
C MET A 57 0.11 -17.14 -6.81
N GLY A 58 -0.01 -17.61 -8.06
CA GLY A 58 1.11 -17.61 -9.00
C GLY A 58 1.57 -16.21 -9.37
N ALA A 59 0.65 -15.25 -9.46
CA ALA A 59 0.98 -13.83 -9.66
C ALA A 59 1.76 -13.25 -8.46
N LEU A 60 1.30 -13.51 -7.23
CA LEU A 60 1.94 -13.05 -6.00
C LEU A 60 3.41 -13.47 -5.93
N ARG A 61 3.69 -14.75 -6.20
CA ARG A 61 5.07 -15.27 -6.19
C ARG A 61 5.99 -14.53 -7.17
N PHE A 62 5.48 -14.13 -8.33
CA PHE A 62 6.28 -13.36 -9.28
C PHE A 62 6.53 -11.93 -8.82
N TRP A 63 5.57 -11.31 -8.14
CA TRP A 63 5.77 -9.97 -7.59
C TRP A 63 6.71 -9.96 -6.37
N GLU A 64 6.66 -10.98 -5.53
CA GLU A 64 7.64 -11.18 -4.45
C GLU A 64 9.06 -11.38 -5.02
N GLN A 65 9.20 -12.24 -6.04
CA GLN A 65 10.48 -12.41 -6.75
C GLN A 65 10.95 -11.10 -7.41
N ALA A 66 10.03 -10.25 -7.88
CA ALA A 66 10.40 -8.95 -8.43
C ALA A 66 10.94 -7.99 -7.34
N LEU A 67 10.43 -8.08 -6.11
CA LEU A 67 10.91 -7.30 -4.96
C LEU A 67 12.33 -7.70 -4.55
N ASP A 68 12.70 -8.98 -4.70
CA ASP A 68 14.03 -9.49 -4.40
C ASP A 68 15.11 -9.04 -5.41
N LYS A 69 14.72 -8.56 -6.60
CA LYS A 69 15.64 -8.25 -7.72
C LYS A 69 16.05 -6.78 -7.80
N GLU A 70 16.14 -6.09 -6.65
CA GLU A 70 16.47 -4.66 -6.57
C GLU A 70 15.68 -3.79 -7.57
N PRO A 71 14.34 -3.82 -7.53
CA PRO A 71 13.50 -3.06 -8.45
C PRO A 71 13.71 -1.55 -8.27
N THR A 72 13.40 -0.77 -9.31
CA THR A 72 13.29 0.68 -9.16
C THR A 72 12.17 1.02 -8.19
N GLN A 73 12.17 2.24 -7.64
CA GLN A 73 11.14 2.67 -6.69
C GLN A 73 9.73 2.50 -7.28
N GLU A 74 9.51 2.89 -8.53
CA GLU A 74 8.21 2.72 -9.20
C GLU A 74 7.82 1.24 -9.35
N GLN A 75 8.74 0.38 -9.78
CA GLN A 75 8.50 -1.06 -9.91
C GLN A 75 8.18 -1.70 -8.57
N ARG A 76 8.84 -1.26 -7.50
CA ARG A 76 8.56 -1.68 -6.13
C ARG A 76 7.14 -1.29 -5.70
N LEU A 77 6.72 -0.06 -5.96
CA LEU A 77 5.36 0.41 -5.67
C LEU A 77 4.30 -0.42 -6.40
N VAL A 78 4.55 -0.72 -7.67
CA VAL A 78 3.69 -1.56 -8.49
C VAL A 78 3.60 -2.98 -7.92
N ALA A 79 4.74 -3.61 -7.59
CA ALA A 79 4.77 -4.94 -6.99
C ALA A 79 3.99 -5.00 -5.66
N LEU A 80 4.22 -4.02 -4.77
CA LEU A 80 3.57 -3.95 -3.47
C LEU A 80 2.06 -3.73 -3.58
N PHE A 81 1.61 -2.81 -4.45
CA PHE A 81 0.19 -2.60 -4.69
C PHE A 81 -0.48 -3.85 -5.26
N ASN A 82 0.16 -4.50 -6.23
CA ASN A 82 -0.37 -5.71 -6.85
C ASN A 82 -0.44 -6.87 -5.83
N ALA A 83 0.57 -7.03 -4.98
CA ALA A 83 0.55 -7.99 -3.87
C ALA A 83 -0.61 -7.71 -2.89
N ALA A 84 -0.81 -6.44 -2.50
CA ALA A 84 -1.96 -6.03 -1.69
C ALA A 84 -3.29 -6.40 -2.35
N CYS A 85 -3.39 -6.25 -3.68
CA CYS A 85 -4.59 -6.62 -4.43
C CYS A 85 -4.90 -8.11 -4.38
N VAL A 86 -3.87 -8.97 -4.40
CA VAL A 86 -4.05 -10.42 -4.27
C VAL A 86 -4.58 -10.78 -2.90
N HIS A 87 -3.94 -10.30 -1.82
CA HIS A 87 -4.42 -10.56 -0.46
C HIS A 87 -5.85 -10.05 -0.24
N ALA A 88 -6.14 -8.84 -0.73
CA ALA A 88 -7.48 -8.27 -0.67
C ALA A 88 -8.52 -9.10 -1.45
N SER A 89 -8.10 -9.76 -2.53
CA SER A 89 -8.98 -10.63 -3.32
C SER A 89 -9.37 -11.93 -2.61
N PHE A 90 -8.59 -12.36 -1.61
CA PHE A 90 -8.89 -13.48 -0.73
C PHE A 90 -9.72 -13.07 0.50
N GLY A 91 -9.84 -11.76 0.75
CA GLY A 91 -10.52 -11.23 1.93
C GLY A 91 -9.61 -11.04 3.15
N ASP A 92 -8.32 -11.31 3.02
CA ASP A 92 -7.35 -11.17 4.09
C ASP A 92 -6.90 -9.70 4.21
N LEU A 93 -7.66 -8.92 4.96
CA LEU A 93 -7.41 -7.48 5.14
C LEU A 93 -6.03 -7.22 5.79
N GLU A 94 -5.72 -7.94 6.87
CA GLU A 94 -4.48 -7.75 7.63
C GLU A 94 -3.24 -7.98 6.76
N LEU A 95 -3.25 -9.04 5.96
CA LEU A 95 -2.15 -9.33 5.03
C LEU A 95 -2.09 -8.34 3.88
N ALA A 96 -3.22 -7.80 3.42
CA ALA A 96 -3.26 -6.78 2.38
C ALA A 96 -2.73 -5.42 2.86
N GLN A 97 -2.95 -5.08 4.13
CA GLN A 97 -2.51 -3.81 4.71
C GLN A 97 -0.98 -3.69 4.79
N ILE A 98 -0.27 -4.79 5.04
CA ILE A 98 1.20 -4.79 5.17
C ILE A 98 1.89 -4.23 3.90
N PRO A 99 1.73 -4.83 2.71
CA PRO A 99 2.35 -4.32 1.49
C PRO A 99 1.74 -2.98 1.05
N LEU A 100 0.45 -2.73 1.32
CA LEU A 100 -0.17 -1.45 1.00
C LEU A 100 0.46 -0.30 1.80
N LYS A 101 0.70 -0.50 3.09
CA LYS A 101 1.35 0.48 3.96
C LYS A 101 2.73 0.84 3.44
N ASP A 102 3.52 -0.16 3.07
CA ASP A 102 4.87 0.05 2.53
C ASP A 102 4.83 0.81 1.20
N ALA A 103 3.84 0.54 0.35
CA ALA A 103 3.61 1.29 -0.87
C ALA A 103 3.23 2.75 -0.60
N LEU A 104 2.34 3.01 0.36
CA LEU A 104 1.93 4.36 0.77
C LEU A 104 3.10 5.18 1.33
N TYR A 105 3.96 4.57 2.14
CA TYR A 105 5.21 5.20 2.60
C TYR A 105 6.15 5.51 1.43
N GLY A 106 6.20 4.63 0.43
CA GLY A 106 6.97 4.84 -0.80
C GLY A 106 6.41 5.92 -1.74
N GLY A 107 5.24 6.50 -1.42
CA GLY A 107 4.64 7.59 -2.19
C GLY A 107 3.52 7.18 -3.14
N LEU A 108 3.00 5.96 -3.03
CA LEU A 108 1.83 5.53 -3.82
C LEU A 108 0.59 6.36 -3.43
N ASP A 109 -0.12 6.88 -4.43
CA ASP A 109 -1.49 7.36 -4.24
C ASP A 109 -2.49 6.23 -4.52
N PHE A 110 -3.15 5.75 -3.47
CA PHE A 110 -4.11 4.66 -3.55
C PHE A 110 -5.32 5.00 -4.42
N GLN A 111 -5.79 6.26 -4.41
CA GLN A 111 -6.97 6.65 -5.18
C GLN A 111 -6.66 6.67 -6.69
N ALA A 112 -5.51 7.24 -7.08
CA ALA A 112 -5.04 7.20 -8.46
C ALA A 112 -4.80 5.76 -8.95
N ALA A 113 -4.21 4.91 -8.11
CA ALA A 113 -3.99 3.49 -8.44
C ALA A 113 -5.31 2.72 -8.63
N MET A 114 -6.31 2.98 -7.79
CA MET A 114 -7.66 2.40 -7.89
C MET A 114 -8.43 2.87 -9.13
N ALA A 115 -8.24 4.13 -9.52
CA ALA A 115 -8.82 4.70 -10.74
C ALA A 115 -8.18 4.13 -12.03
N GLN A 116 -7.19 3.24 -11.91
CA GLN A 116 -6.47 2.63 -13.04
C GLN A 116 -5.86 3.65 -14.00
N GLN A 117 -5.37 4.78 -13.46
CA GLN A 117 -4.69 5.78 -14.27
C GLN A 117 -3.42 5.21 -14.91
N ASP A 118 -2.74 4.30 -14.22
CA ASP A 118 -1.61 3.56 -14.76
C ASP A 118 -1.99 2.13 -15.12
N ALA A 119 -1.72 1.76 -16.39
CA ALA A 119 -1.82 0.38 -16.87
C ALA A 119 -0.90 -0.60 -16.13
N ARG A 120 0.02 -0.10 -15.28
CA ARG A 120 0.94 -0.87 -14.42
C ARG A 120 0.30 -1.36 -13.13
N PHE A 121 -0.87 -0.84 -12.74
CA PHE A 121 -1.65 -1.37 -11.61
C PHE A 121 -2.68 -2.40 -12.04
N VAL A 122 -2.92 -3.38 -11.19
CA VAL A 122 -3.86 -4.47 -11.44
C VAL A 122 -5.25 -4.07 -10.94
N LYS A 123 -6.31 -4.57 -11.61
CA LYS A 123 -7.68 -4.35 -11.15
C LYS A 123 -7.90 -5.07 -9.82
N LEU A 124 -8.14 -4.29 -8.77
CA LEU A 124 -8.50 -4.81 -7.46
C LEU A 124 -9.85 -5.56 -7.55
N ARG A 125 -9.83 -6.86 -7.30
CA ARG A 125 -11.00 -7.75 -7.30
C ARG A 125 -11.28 -8.21 -5.87
N ALA A 126 -11.73 -7.29 -5.03
CA ALA A 126 -12.05 -7.56 -3.64
C ALA A 126 -13.54 -7.34 -3.35
N SER A 127 -14.02 -7.83 -2.21
CA SER A 127 -15.38 -7.54 -1.74
C SER A 127 -15.54 -6.05 -1.46
N ALA A 128 -16.77 -5.54 -1.55
CA ALA A 128 -17.04 -4.12 -1.30
C ALA A 128 -16.60 -3.67 0.11
N GLN A 129 -16.71 -4.56 1.11
CA GLN A 129 -16.28 -4.28 2.48
C GLN A 129 -14.76 -4.11 2.58
N VAL A 130 -13.99 -5.03 1.97
CA VAL A 130 -12.52 -4.96 1.96
C VAL A 130 -12.04 -3.69 1.26
N LEU A 131 -12.70 -3.29 0.15
CA LEU A 131 -12.39 -2.04 -0.54
C LEU A 131 -12.57 -0.80 0.35
N ILE A 132 -13.69 -0.74 1.09
CA ILE A 132 -13.97 0.38 2.00
C ILE A 132 -12.93 0.44 3.11
N GLN A 133 -12.58 -0.72 3.70
CA GLN A 133 -11.57 -0.80 4.75
C GLN A 133 -10.18 -0.39 4.25
N LEU A 134 -9.76 -0.85 3.07
CA LEU A 134 -8.48 -0.44 2.47
C LEU A 134 -8.45 1.05 2.14
N ARG A 135 -9.58 1.63 1.69
CA ARG A 135 -9.68 3.08 1.48
C ARG A 135 -9.51 3.85 2.79
N ARG A 136 -10.24 3.49 3.84
CA ARG A 136 -10.10 4.11 5.17
C ARG A 136 -8.67 3.99 5.70
N PHE A 137 -8.08 2.81 5.55
CA PHE A 137 -6.69 2.56 5.92
C PHE A 137 -5.73 3.49 5.17
N SER A 138 -5.90 3.66 3.84
CA SER A 138 -5.04 4.55 3.06
C SER A 138 -5.13 6.02 3.50
N GLU A 139 -6.33 6.50 3.80
CA GLU A 139 -6.56 7.86 4.32
C GLU A 139 -5.94 8.04 5.71
N GLN A 140 -6.07 7.03 6.57
CA GLN A 140 -5.49 7.06 7.90
C GLN A 140 -3.95 7.12 7.85
N VAL A 141 -3.32 6.27 7.03
CA VAL A 141 -1.86 6.29 6.85
C VAL A 141 -1.39 7.63 6.29
N GLN A 142 -2.12 8.22 5.34
CA GLN A 142 -1.81 9.55 4.81
C GLN A 142 -1.94 10.64 5.88
N ARG A 143 -3.00 10.60 6.70
CA ARG A 143 -3.16 11.54 7.83
C ARG A 143 -2.04 11.40 8.85
N THR A 144 -1.65 10.17 9.22
CA THR A 144 -0.53 9.94 10.15
C THR A 144 0.79 10.43 9.55
N ARG A 145 1.00 10.24 8.25
CA ARG A 145 2.18 10.76 7.54
C ARG A 145 2.19 12.30 7.52
N ALA A 146 1.04 12.94 7.33
CA ALA A 146 0.92 14.40 7.35
C ALA A 146 1.03 14.99 8.76
N ALA A 147 0.58 14.27 9.79
CA ALA A 147 0.65 14.66 11.19
C ALA A 147 2.00 14.34 11.85
N ALA A 148 2.87 13.56 11.19
CA ALA A 148 4.20 13.27 11.68
C ALA A 148 5.01 14.58 11.74
N PRO A 149 5.52 14.98 12.91
CA PRO A 149 6.27 16.23 13.04
C PRO A 149 7.53 16.15 12.17
N SER A 150 7.70 17.14 11.29
CA SER A 150 8.81 17.26 10.34
C SER A 150 10.14 17.66 11.00
N ALA A 151 10.37 17.29 12.26
CA ALA A 151 11.60 17.60 12.99
C ALA A 151 12.42 16.32 13.21
N PRO A 152 13.71 16.27 12.83
CA PRO A 152 14.57 15.22 13.34
C PRO A 152 14.55 15.29 14.87
N PRO A 153 14.55 14.15 15.59
CA PRO A 153 14.75 14.19 17.03
C PRO A 153 16.06 14.93 17.26
N ALA A 154 15.99 16.08 17.94
CA ALA A 154 17.17 16.75 18.44
C ALA A 154 17.89 15.73 19.31
N TYR A 155 18.95 15.16 18.76
CA TYR A 155 19.92 14.39 19.53
C TYR A 155 20.48 15.36 20.56
N ALA A 156 19.85 15.40 21.73
CA ALA A 156 20.42 15.96 22.92
C ALA A 156 21.66 15.13 23.21
N ARG A 157 22.79 15.58 22.66
CA ARG A 157 24.14 15.23 23.10
C ARG A 157 24.27 15.74 24.54
N SER A 158 23.71 15.00 25.48
CA SER A 158 23.97 15.15 26.91
C SER A 158 24.90 14.02 27.31
N GLY A 159 26.10 14.40 27.74
CA GLY A 159 27.15 13.47 28.11
C GLY A 159 26.82 12.68 29.37
N ARG A 160 27.30 11.43 29.37
CA ARG A 160 28.04 10.79 30.45
C ARG A 160 27.59 11.11 31.89
N GLY A 161 26.89 10.16 32.51
CA GLY A 161 26.71 10.11 33.97
C GLY A 161 25.95 8.87 34.38
N ALA A 162 26.63 7.90 34.96
CA ALA A 162 26.05 6.68 35.49
C ALA A 162 25.28 6.94 36.79
N SER A 163 24.15 6.27 36.99
CA SER A 163 23.88 5.49 38.22
C SER A 163 22.53 4.79 38.19
N SER A 164 22.56 3.60 38.78
CA SER A 164 21.51 2.67 39.20
C SER A 164 20.12 3.24 39.52
N SER A 165 19.10 2.56 39.02
CA SER A 165 17.96 2.16 39.86
C SER A 165 17.39 0.83 39.40
N SER A 166 17.46 -0.13 40.32
CA SER A 166 16.70 -1.37 40.34
C SER A 166 15.22 -1.06 40.47
N SER A 167 14.39 -1.62 39.59
CA SER A 167 13.00 -1.91 39.94
C SER A 167 12.53 -3.23 39.32
N GLU A 168 11.89 -3.99 40.20
CA GLU A 168 11.42 -5.35 40.08
C GLU A 168 10.63 -5.70 38.83
N SER A 169 10.92 -6.91 38.37
CA SER A 169 10.05 -7.78 37.59
C SER A 169 8.65 -7.90 38.19
N ARG A 170 7.67 -7.30 37.51
CA ARG A 170 6.29 -7.79 37.48
C ARG A 170 5.88 -8.04 36.04
N GLY A 171 5.50 -9.28 35.77
CA GLY A 171 5.06 -9.74 34.46
C GLY A 171 3.95 -8.87 33.89
N GLY A 172 4.16 -8.40 32.67
CA GLY A 172 3.20 -7.63 31.90
C GLY A 172 3.71 -7.59 30.48
N GLY A 173 3.08 -8.37 29.60
CA GLY A 173 3.49 -8.52 28.21
C GLY A 173 3.67 -7.17 27.53
N GLY A 174 4.85 -6.98 26.94
CA GLY A 174 5.19 -5.84 26.10
C GLY A 174 4.33 -5.83 24.83
N LYS A 175 3.09 -5.36 24.95
CA LYS A 175 2.35 -4.78 23.82
C LYS A 175 2.62 -3.28 23.89
N GLY A 176 3.55 -2.85 23.04
CA GLY A 176 3.90 -1.44 22.90
C GLY A 176 2.66 -0.57 22.71
N ILE A 177 2.77 0.66 23.20
CA ILE A 177 1.76 1.72 23.16
C ILE A 177 1.19 1.98 21.75
N LEU A 178 1.88 1.54 20.69
CA LEU A 178 1.44 1.59 19.28
C LEU A 178 0.43 0.50 18.87
N GLY A 179 0.35 -0.61 19.62
CA GLY A 179 -0.55 -1.74 19.30
C GLY A 179 -1.93 -1.63 19.94
N ARG A 180 -2.04 -0.90 21.05
CA ARG A 180 -3.30 -0.72 21.78
C ARG A 180 -4.22 0.25 21.03
N ASP A 181 -3.68 1.39 20.59
CA ASP A 181 -4.42 2.41 19.83
C ASP A 181 -4.90 1.91 18.45
N MET A 182 -4.15 1.00 17.80
CA MET A 182 -4.58 0.39 16.53
C MET A 182 -5.72 -0.61 16.74
N SER A 183 -5.67 -1.43 17.80
CA SER A 183 -6.76 -2.38 18.10
C SER A 183 -8.01 -1.68 18.63
N GLU A 184 -7.84 -0.58 19.38
CA GLU A 184 -8.96 0.19 19.95
C GLU A 184 -9.58 1.11 18.89
N ALA A 185 -8.81 1.70 17.98
CA ALA A 185 -9.36 2.39 16.81
C ALA A 185 -10.08 1.45 15.84
N LEU A 186 -9.61 0.21 15.64
CA LEU A 186 -10.30 -0.77 14.81
C LEU A 186 -11.51 -1.42 15.52
N SER A 187 -11.46 -1.59 16.85
CA SER A 187 -12.58 -2.12 17.63
C SER A 187 -13.68 -1.09 17.89
N THR A 188 -13.33 0.19 18.03
CA THR A 188 -14.30 1.30 18.16
C THR A 188 -14.90 1.68 16.79
N ASP A 189 -14.27 1.34 15.67
CA ASP A 189 -14.78 1.60 14.30
C ASP A 189 -15.54 0.39 13.69
N ALA A 190 -15.53 -0.78 14.37
CA ALA A 190 -16.51 -1.84 14.13
C ALA A 190 -17.94 -1.40 14.50
N GLU A 191 -18.07 -0.39 15.38
CA GLU A 191 -19.33 0.30 15.73
C GLU A 191 -19.75 1.38 14.70
N THR A 192 -18.88 1.77 13.75
CA THR A 192 -19.14 2.86 12.79
C THR A 192 -19.14 2.41 11.32
N ILE A 193 -18.98 1.10 11.07
CA ILE A 193 -19.62 0.51 9.90
C ILE A 193 -21.10 0.83 10.07
N ASP A 194 -21.73 1.41 9.05
CA ASP A 194 -23.13 1.85 9.03
C ASP A 194 -24.12 0.66 9.15
N ALA A 195 -24.02 -0.06 10.25
CA ALA A 195 -25.05 -0.81 10.93
C ALA A 195 -25.79 0.13 11.90
N SER A 196 -25.91 1.41 11.54
CA SER A 196 -26.85 2.29 12.21
C SER A 196 -28.21 1.61 12.10
N ILE A 197 -28.80 1.28 13.24
CA ILE A 197 -30.15 0.76 13.35
C ILE A 197 -31.10 1.57 12.45
N GLY A 198 -30.86 2.88 12.30
CA GLY A 198 -31.59 3.76 11.39
C GLY A 198 -31.42 3.47 9.88
N GLY A 199 -30.21 3.11 9.42
CA GLY A 199 -29.95 2.76 8.02
C GLY A 199 -30.59 1.42 7.62
N ILE A 200 -30.53 0.44 8.52
CA ILE A 200 -31.19 -0.86 8.36
C ILE A 200 -32.71 -0.69 8.39
N ILE A 201 -33.26 0.06 9.36
CA ILE A 201 -34.70 0.37 9.42
C ILE A 201 -35.16 1.08 8.15
N LYS A 202 -34.40 2.05 7.63
CA LYS A 202 -34.78 2.76 6.40
C LYS A 202 -34.85 1.81 5.19
N ARG A 203 -33.88 0.90 5.05
CA ARG A 203 -33.89 -0.10 3.96
C ARG A 203 -35.05 -1.09 4.11
N VAL A 204 -35.30 -1.58 5.33
CA VAL A 204 -36.42 -2.49 5.62
C VAL A 204 -37.78 -1.82 5.42
N LEU A 205 -37.94 -0.56 5.83
CA LEU A 205 -39.18 0.21 5.65
C LEU A 205 -39.49 0.43 4.16
N VAL A 206 -38.47 0.78 3.36
CA VAL A 206 -38.63 0.92 1.90
C VAL A 206 -39.00 -0.41 1.26
N LEU A 207 -38.39 -1.51 1.71
CA LEU A 207 -38.65 -2.84 1.16
C LEU A 207 -40.04 -3.35 1.55
N LEU A 208 -40.49 -3.09 2.78
CA LEU A 208 -41.87 -3.37 3.21
C LEU A 208 -42.90 -2.55 2.44
N LEU A 209 -42.67 -1.24 2.25
CA LEU A 209 -43.56 -0.39 1.46
C LEU A 209 -43.65 -0.85 0.00
N ALA A 210 -42.52 -1.23 -0.60
CA ALA A 210 -42.49 -1.76 -1.96
C ALA A 210 -43.24 -3.10 -2.07
N LEU A 211 -43.04 -4.04 -1.14
CA LEU A 211 -43.71 -5.35 -1.14
C LEU A 211 -45.21 -5.22 -0.87
N THR A 212 -45.62 -4.38 0.07
CA THR A 212 -47.04 -4.13 0.37
C THR A 212 -47.73 -3.36 -0.75
N GLY A 213 -47.08 -2.37 -1.36
CA GLY A 213 -47.60 -1.68 -2.54
C GLY A 213 -47.73 -2.59 -3.76
N LEU A 214 -46.70 -3.39 -4.06
CA LEU A 214 -46.76 -4.35 -5.16
C LEU A 214 -47.78 -5.46 -4.90
N GLY A 215 -47.86 -5.96 -3.66
CA GLY A 215 -48.83 -6.98 -3.25
C GLY A 215 -50.27 -6.49 -3.34
N THR A 216 -50.56 -5.26 -2.90
CA THR A 216 -51.90 -4.66 -3.03
C THR A 216 -52.27 -4.39 -4.48
N ALA A 217 -51.34 -3.89 -5.29
CA ALA A 217 -51.57 -3.70 -6.73
C ALA A 217 -51.86 -5.03 -7.45
N LEU A 218 -51.08 -6.08 -7.17
CA LEU A 218 -51.30 -7.42 -7.72
C LEU A 218 -52.58 -8.07 -7.21
N PHE A 219 -52.96 -7.81 -5.96
CA PHE A 219 -54.23 -8.28 -5.39
C PHE A 219 -55.43 -7.61 -6.06
N TYR A 220 -55.39 -6.29 -6.28
CA TYR A 220 -56.46 -5.59 -7.00
C TYR A 220 -56.53 -5.96 -8.48
N LEU A 221 -55.38 -6.14 -9.14
CA LEU A 221 -55.35 -6.69 -10.49
C LEU A 221 -55.90 -8.12 -10.50
N GLY A 222 -55.50 -8.95 -9.55
CA GLY A 222 -55.98 -10.33 -9.39
C GLY A 222 -57.48 -10.40 -9.19
N LEU A 223 -58.06 -9.57 -8.32
CA LEU A 223 -59.52 -9.46 -8.14
C LEU A 223 -60.20 -8.98 -9.42
N LYS A 224 -59.65 -7.96 -10.09
CA LYS A 224 -60.22 -7.44 -11.33
C LYS A 224 -60.19 -8.47 -12.47
N TYR A 225 -59.17 -9.32 -12.53
CA TYR A 225 -59.04 -10.37 -13.56
C TYR A 225 -59.73 -11.69 -13.18
N ALA A 226 -59.87 -12.00 -11.88
CA ALA A 226 -60.56 -13.21 -11.42
C ALA A 226 -62.09 -13.04 -11.36
N PHE A 227 -62.59 -11.81 -11.24
CA PHE A 227 -64.03 -11.51 -11.19
C PHE A 227 -64.51 -10.64 -12.37
N VAL A 228 -63.96 -10.86 -13.58
CA VAL A 228 -64.45 -10.18 -14.80
C VAL A 228 -65.91 -10.54 -15.13
N ASP A 229 -66.38 -11.72 -14.70
CA ASP A 229 -67.72 -12.24 -14.99
C ASP A 229 -68.65 -12.36 -13.76
N SER A 230 -68.53 -11.48 -12.76
CA SER A 230 -69.51 -11.42 -11.66
C SER A 230 -70.59 -10.37 -11.96
N PRO A 231 -71.84 -10.76 -12.27
CA PRO A 231 -72.94 -9.85 -12.59
C PRO A 231 -73.63 -9.32 -11.33
N TYR A 232 -72.86 -8.71 -10.41
CA TYR A 232 -73.38 -7.98 -9.25
C TYR A 232 -72.63 -6.67 -9.05
#